data_AF-A0A960YQZ0-F1
#
_entry.id   AF-A0A960YQZ0-F1
#
_cell.length_a   1.000
_cell.length_b   1.000
_cell.length_c   1.000
_cell.angle_alpha   90.00
_cell.angle_beta   90.00
_cell.angle_gamma   90.00
#
_symmetry.space_group_name_H-M   'P 1'
#
loop_
_entity.id
_entity.type
_entity.pdbx_description
1 polymer ?
#
loop_
_entity_poly.entity_id
_entity_poly.type
_entity_poly.pdbx_seq_one_letter_code
_entity_poly.pdbx_strand_id
1 'polypeptide(L)' 'MRPDSVVLKEGYAALKTRLDLVEFERFISLVNREKFDYTKWRENLFSDIPLEELAEAANEYSEDLDRK' A
#
# COMPACT_ATOMS: atom_id res chain seq x y z
N MET A 1 5.71 17.99 -2.17
CA MET A 1 5.92 16.72 -1.43
C MET A 1 5.43 16.94 -0.01
N ARG A 2 4.68 15.99 0.57
CA ARG A 2 4.20 16.13 1.96
C ARG A 2 5.37 15.93 2.94
N PRO A 3 5.30 16.51 4.16
CA PRO A 3 6.33 16.27 5.18
C PRO A 3 6.36 14.81 5.63
N ASP A 4 7.56 14.27 5.87
CA ASP A 4 7.77 12.89 6.31
C ASP A 4 6.97 12.57 7.58
N SER A 5 6.89 13.52 8.52
CA SER A 5 6.11 13.38 9.75
C SER A 5 4.62 13.18 9.51
N VAL A 6 4.06 13.80 8.46
CA VAL A 6 2.65 13.65 8.07
C VAL A 6 2.44 12.28 7.43
N VAL A 7 3.36 11.84 6.57
CA VAL A 7 3.33 10.49 5.97
C VAL A 7 3.39 9.40 7.03
N LEU A 8 4.32 9.52 7.99
CA LEU A 8 4.45 8.57 9.10
C LEU A 8 3.20 8.54 9.98
N LYS A 9 2.67 9.71 10.36
CA LYS A 9 1.47 9.82 11.21
C LYS A 9 0.27 9.13 10.58
N GLU A 10 0.03 9.37 9.29
CA GLU A 10 -1.08 8.74 8.57
C GLU A 10 -0.87 7.23 8.38
N GLY A 11 0.36 6.80 8.10
CA GLY A 11 0.72 5.39 8.03
C GLY A 11 0.43 4.67 9.36
N TYR A 12 0.81 5.27 10.48
CA TYR A 12 0.50 4.72 11.81
C TYR A 12 -1.00 4.65 12.09
N ALA A 13 -1.75 5.70 11.73
CA ALA A 13 -3.20 5.70 11.89
C ALA A 13 -3.84 4.56 11.08
N ALA A 14 -3.43 4.36 9.83
CA ALA A 14 -3.92 3.29 8.98
C ALA A 14 -3.62 1.90 9.56
N LEU A 15 -2.38 1.65 9.99
CA LEU A 15 -1.99 0.38 10.61
C LEU A 15 -2.79 0.07 11.88
N LYS A 16 -3.04 1.08 12.72
CA LYS A 16 -3.82 0.92 13.96
C LYS A 16 -5.28 0.53 13.71
N THR A 17 -5.84 0.81 12.53
CA THR A 17 -7.20 0.36 12.18
C THR A 17 -7.28 -1.12 11.82
N ARG A 18 -6.14 -1.76 11.56
CA ARG A 18 -6.07 -3.14 11.06
C ARG A 18 -5.36 -4.10 12.02
N LEU A 19 -4.42 -3.60 12.81
CA LEU A 19 -3.58 -4.37 13.71
C LEU A 19 -3.94 -4.06 15.16
N ASP A 20 -3.89 -5.08 16.02
CA ASP A 20 -3.90 -4.83 17.46
C ASP A 20 -2.57 -4.23 17.95
N LEU A 21 -2.51 -3.89 19.24
CA LEU A 21 -1.33 -3.26 19.83
C LEU A 21 -0.07 -4.12 19.70
N VAL A 22 -0.17 -5.43 19.93
CA VAL A 22 0.97 -6.35 19.89
C VAL A 22 1.45 -6.54 18.46
N GLU A 23 0.51 -6.72 17.52
CA GLU A 23 0.80 -6.83 16.10
C GLU A 23 1.46 -5.56 15.55
N PHE A 24 0.98 -4.39 15.96
CA PHE A 24 1.55 -3.10 15.56
C PHE A 24 3.01 -2.96 16.02
N GLU A 25 3.30 -3.19 17.30
CA GLU A 25 4.67 -3.11 17.83
C GLU A 25 5.61 -4.12 17.16
N ARG A 26 5.11 -5.33 16.88
CA ARG A 26 5.84 -6.34 16.13
C ARG A 26 6.11 -5.92 14.69
N PHE A 27 5.12 -5.33 14.00
CA PHE A 27 5.28 -4.82 12.64
C PHE A 27 6.37 -3.75 12.57
N ILE A 28 6.33 -2.74 13.45
CA ILE A 28 7.35 -1.68 13.51
C ILE A 28 8.74 -2.27 13.78
N SER A 29 8.82 -3.24 14.70
CA SER A 29 10.07 -3.94 15.00
C SER A 29 10.61 -4.70 13.79
N LEU A 30 9.75 -5.37 13.01
CA LEU A 30 10.16 -6.10 11.80
C LEU A 30 10.64 -5.15 10.70
N VAL A 31 9.90 -4.06 10.44
CA VAL A 31 10.29 -3.05 9.43
C VAL A 31 11.61 -2.37 9.77
N ASN A 32 11.90 -2.16 11.07
CA ASN A 32 13.15 -1.54 11.50
C ASN A 32 14.34 -2.53 11.47
N ARG A 33 14.10 -3.82 11.73
CA ARG A 33 15.14 -4.85 11.78
C ARG A 33 15.47 -5.41 10.40
N GLU A 34 14.47 -5.56 9.56
CA GLU A 34 14.57 -6.14 8.23
C GLU A 34 14.33 -5.04 7.18
N LYS A 35 15.20 -4.95 6.17
CA LYS A 35 14.92 -4.08 5.04
C LYS A 35 13.73 -4.66 4.28
N PHE A 36 12.56 -4.00 4.41
CA PHE A 36 11.40 -4.34 3.61
C PHE A 36 11.73 -4.17 2.12
N ASP A 37 11.69 -5.26 1.36
CA ASP A 37 11.99 -5.25 -0.07
C ASP A 37 10.72 -4.89 -0.84
N TYR A 38 10.54 -3.58 -1.07
CA TYR A 38 9.42 -3.07 -1.84
C TYR A 38 9.35 -3.64 -3.26
N THR A 39 10.51 -3.96 -3.87
CA THR A 39 10.55 -4.52 -5.22
C THR A 39 9.91 -5.90 -5.22
N LYS A 40 10.31 -6.78 -4.28
CA LYS A 40 9.73 -8.12 -4.14
C LYS A 40 8.26 -8.09 -3.77
N TRP A 41 7.84 -7.21 -2.86
CA TRP A 41 6.43 -7.09 -2.50
C TRP A 41 5.58 -6.68 -3.71
N ARG A 42 6.07 -5.74 -4.51
CA ARG A 42 5.34 -5.22 -5.68
C ARG A 42 5.20 -6.23 -6.81
N GLU A 43 6.12 -7.19 -6.95
CA GLU A 43 6.08 -8.20 -8.01
C GLU A 43 4.75 -8.97 -8.05
N ASN A 44 4.10 -9.15 -6.91
CA ASN A 44 2.85 -9.92 -6.79
C ASN A 44 1.63 -9.05 -6.49
N LEU A 45 1.74 -7.72 -6.64
CA LEU A 45 0.70 -6.76 -6.22
C LEU A 45 -0.68 -7.03 -6.86
N PHE A 46 -0.69 -7.52 -8.09
CA PHE A 46 -1.91 -7.83 -8.85
C PHE A 46 -2.05 -9.33 -9.13
N SER A 47 -1.32 -10.18 -8.42
CA SER A 47 -1.31 -11.63 -8.67
C SER A 47 -2.67 -12.30 -8.48
N ASP A 48 -3.53 -11.71 -7.64
CA ASP A 48 -4.88 -12.19 -7.37
C ASP A 48 -5.94 -11.66 -8.37
N ILE A 49 -5.55 -10.79 -9.30
CA ILE A 49 -6.47 -10.15 -10.26
C ILE A 49 -6.20 -10.71 -11.67
N PRO A 50 -7.23 -11.26 -12.36
CA PRO A 50 -7.11 -11.65 -13.77
C PRO A 50 -6.67 -10.47 -14.64
N LEU A 51 -5.83 -10.74 -15.65
CA LEU A 51 -5.30 -9.70 -16.54
C LEU A 51 -6.41 -8.87 -17.23
N GLU A 52 -7.48 -9.54 -17.65
CA GLU A 52 -8.62 -8.87 -18.31
C GLU A 52 -9.30 -7.86 -17.39
N GLU A 53 -9.55 -8.25 -16.13
CA GLU A 53 -10.17 -7.39 -15.11
C GLU A 53 -9.25 -6.21 -14.75
N LEU A 54 -7.94 -6.45 -14.68
CA LEU A 54 -6.95 -5.40 -14.47
C LEU A 54 -6.93 -4.40 -15.65
N ALA A 55 -7.03 -4.90 -16.88
CA ALA A 55 -7.05 -4.08 -18.08
C ALA A 55 -8.33 -3.24 -18.18
N GLU A 56 -9.48 -3.83 -17.85
CA GLU A 56 -10.76 -3.13 -17.79
C GLU A 56 -10.72 -2.00 -16.76
N ALA A 57 -10.28 -2.28 -15.52
CA ALA A 57 -10.15 -1.28 -14.47
C ALA A 57 -9.18 -0.14 -14.85
N ALA A 58 -8.10 -0.46 -15.58
CA ALA A 58 -7.16 0.55 -16.08
C ALA A 58 -7.80 1.46 -17.14
N ASN A 59 -8.59 0.90 -18.06
CA ASN A 59 -9.31 1.67 -19.07
C ASN A 59 -10.35 2.59 -18.44
N GLU A 60 -11.18 2.07 -17.53
CA GLU A 60 -12.18 2.87 -16.80
C GLU A 60 -11.55 4.06 -16.08
N TYR A 61 -10.43 3.84 -15.39
CA TYR A 61 -9.70 4.90 -14.71
C TYR A 61 -9.15 5.95 -15.69
N SER A 62 -8.63 5.53 -16.84
CA SER A 62 -8.17 6.44 -17.89
C SER A 62 -9.31 7.33 -18.42
N GLU A 63 -10.49 6.75 -18.64
CA GLU A 63 -11.65 7.51 -19.09
C GLU A 63 -12.15 8.51 -18.03
N ASP A 64 -12.11 8.18 -16.73
CA ASP A 64 -12.49 9.11 -15.65
C ASP A 64 -11.53 10.30 -15.58
N LEU A 65 -10.23 10.08 -15.81
CA LEU A 65 -9.24 11.15 -15.88
C LEU A 65 -9.51 12.10 -17.04
N ASP A 66 -9.89 11.58 -18.21
CA ASP A 66 -10.19 12.39 -19.40
C ASP A 66 -11.51 13.18 -19.28
N ARG A 67 -12.40 12.77 -18.36
CA ARG A 67 -13.68 13.44 -18.09
C ARG A 67 -13.58 14.59 -17.07
N LYS A 68 -12.43 14.78 -16.40
CA LYS A 68 -12.18 15.85 -15.41
C LYS A 68 -11.36 17.00 -15.99
#